data_AF-K2CUI7-F1
#
_entry.id   AF-K2CUI7-F1
#
_cell.length_a   1.000
_cell.length_b   1.000
_cell.length_c   1.000
_cell.angle_alpha   90.00
_cell.angle_beta   90.00
_cell.angle_gamma   90.00
#
_symmetry.space_group_name_H-M   'P 1'
#
loop_
_entity.id
_entity.type
_entity.pdbx_description
1 polymer ?
#
loop_
_entity_poly.entity_id
_entity_poly.type
_entity_poly.pdbx_seq_one_letter_code
_entity_poly.pdbx_strand_id
1 'polypeptide(L)'
;MAINFKSDNIQKFKHLSDAIKTNLKADGSSIKETETHSAYIANLPEGITKDTVEDISKYNSKFVTAAHIAVGELSSEIMKKDKSVETVEAEIGYFGKNDSLSITVNREKTYQNYLAKDGDPKEVVKHLVMNTTATIHSAKGSSLKSVKESMSEEFQGMFKK
;
A
#
# COMPACT_ATOMS: atom_id res chain seq x y z
N MET A 1 -25.88 -17.88 4.79
CA MET A 1 -26.19 -17.87 3.35
C MET A 1 -25.03 -17.16 2.65
N ALA A 2 -24.29 -17.82 1.79
CA ALA A 2 -23.15 -17.20 1.10
C ALA A 2 -23.65 -16.35 -0.06
N ILE A 3 -23.26 -15.07 -0.13
CA ILE A 3 -23.57 -14.21 -1.26
C ILE A 3 -22.69 -14.63 -2.44
N ASN A 4 -23.33 -14.95 -3.57
CA ASN A 4 -22.67 -15.11 -4.86
C ASN A 4 -23.15 -13.99 -5.78
N PHE A 5 -22.26 -13.04 -6.05
CA PHE A 5 -22.45 -12.09 -7.13
C PHE A 5 -22.53 -12.84 -8.47
N LYS A 6 -23.23 -12.29 -9.46
CA LYS A 6 -23.61 -12.98 -10.70
C LYS A 6 -23.08 -12.32 -11.96
N SER A 7 -22.68 -11.05 -11.92
CA SER A 7 -22.13 -10.30 -13.06
C SER A 7 -20.90 -11.01 -13.67
N ASP A 8 -20.85 -11.08 -14.99
CA ASP A 8 -19.73 -11.69 -15.75
C ASP A 8 -18.38 -11.04 -15.42
N ASN A 9 -18.39 -9.73 -15.14
CA ASN A 9 -17.21 -8.98 -14.72
C ASN A 9 -16.62 -9.49 -13.40
N ILE A 10 -17.46 -10.10 -12.55
CA ILE A 10 -17.06 -10.71 -11.27
C ILE A 10 -16.74 -12.19 -11.48
N GLN A 11 -17.56 -12.90 -12.28
CA GLN A 11 -17.40 -14.34 -12.49
C GLN A 11 -16.04 -14.72 -13.07
N LYS A 12 -15.43 -13.87 -13.91
CA LYS A 12 -14.08 -14.13 -14.45
C LYS A 12 -12.99 -14.28 -13.38
N PHE A 13 -13.21 -13.77 -12.16
CA PHE A 13 -12.29 -13.92 -11.03
C PHE A 13 -12.76 -14.95 -10.01
N LYS A 14 -13.88 -15.64 -10.26
CA LYS A 14 -14.57 -16.45 -9.25
C LYS A 14 -13.65 -17.50 -8.65
N HIS A 15 -12.92 -18.23 -9.50
CA HIS A 15 -11.97 -19.27 -9.09
C HIS A 15 -10.95 -18.74 -8.07
N LEU A 16 -10.22 -17.68 -8.42
CA LEU A 16 -9.22 -17.09 -7.54
C LEU A 16 -9.87 -16.47 -6.29
N SER A 17 -11.03 -15.81 -6.43
CA SER A 17 -11.75 -15.23 -5.30
C SER A 17 -12.21 -16.29 -4.29
N ASP A 18 -12.62 -17.47 -4.76
CA ASP A 18 -13.05 -18.58 -3.92
C ASP A 18 -11.86 -19.19 -3.18
N ALA A 19 -10.74 -19.39 -3.87
CA ALA A 19 -9.50 -19.89 -3.28
C ALA A 19 -8.85 -18.88 -2.30
N ILE A 20 -9.04 -17.57 -2.51
CA ILE A 20 -8.65 -16.55 -1.51
C ILE A 20 -9.53 -16.68 -0.26
N LYS A 21 -10.85 -16.82 -0.41
CA LYS A 21 -11.79 -16.90 0.72
C LYS A 21 -11.53 -18.09 1.65
N THR A 22 -10.94 -19.20 1.20
CA THR A 22 -10.60 -20.33 2.07
C THR A 22 -9.55 -19.98 3.13
N ASN A 23 -8.79 -18.91 2.91
CA ASN A 23 -7.76 -18.41 3.82
C ASN A 23 -8.23 -17.21 4.65
N LEU A 24 -9.48 -16.76 4.46
CA LEU A 24 -10.06 -15.61 5.15
C LEU A 24 -11.08 -16.05 6.20
N LYS A 25 -11.09 -15.34 7.33
CA LYS A 25 -12.06 -15.50 8.40
C LYS A 25 -12.75 -14.17 8.69
N ALA A 26 -14.08 -14.20 8.78
CA ALA A 26 -14.86 -13.09 9.29
C ALA A 26 -14.82 -13.11 10.83
N ASP A 27 -14.54 -11.95 11.42
CA ASP A 27 -14.45 -11.70 12.85
C ASP A 27 -15.23 -10.41 13.16
N GLY A 28 -16.53 -10.58 13.45
CA GLY A 28 -17.48 -9.48 13.57
C GLY A 28 -17.61 -8.68 12.27
N SER A 29 -17.25 -7.39 12.31
CA SER A 29 -17.22 -6.48 11.16
C SER A 29 -15.88 -6.48 10.41
N SER A 30 -14.93 -7.33 10.81
CA SER A 30 -13.60 -7.40 10.20
C SER A 30 -13.39 -8.71 9.44
N ILE A 31 -12.57 -8.67 8.39
CA ILE A 31 -12.10 -9.85 7.65
C ILE A 31 -10.58 -9.89 7.80
N LYS A 32 -10.05 -11.03 8.24
CA LYS A 32 -8.60 -11.25 8.43
C LYS A 32 -8.20 -12.56 7.77
N GLU A 33 -6.94 -12.66 7.37
CA GLU A 33 -6.37 -13.96 7.04
C GLU A 33 -6.26 -14.82 8.31
N THR A 34 -6.35 -16.14 8.14
CA THR A 34 -6.12 -17.10 9.23
C THR A 34 -4.65 -17.16 9.64
N GLU A 35 -3.75 -16.93 8.69
CA GLU A 35 -2.31 -16.81 8.87
C GLU A 35 -1.80 -15.71 7.93
N THR A 36 -0.81 -14.93 8.36
CA THR A 36 -0.30 -13.80 7.58
C THR A 36 0.21 -14.25 6.20
N HIS A 37 -0.29 -13.63 5.14
CA HIS A 37 0.04 -13.91 3.73
C HIS A 37 -0.41 -15.28 3.19
N SER A 38 -1.22 -16.04 3.94
CA SER A 38 -1.63 -17.38 3.52
C SER A 38 -2.45 -17.37 2.23
N ALA A 39 -3.34 -16.39 2.03
CA ALA A 39 -4.15 -16.31 0.82
C ALA A 39 -3.30 -16.03 -0.42
N TYR A 40 -2.24 -15.23 -0.29
CA TYR A 40 -1.34 -14.93 -1.40
C TYR A 40 -0.46 -16.13 -1.76
N ILE A 41 0.17 -16.76 -0.75
CA ILE A 41 1.09 -17.90 -0.96
C ILE A 41 0.36 -19.14 -1.50
N ALA A 42 -0.86 -19.42 -1.01
CA ALA A 42 -1.65 -20.56 -1.47
C ALA A 42 -2.13 -20.44 -2.92
N ASN A 43 -2.08 -19.24 -3.51
CA ASN A 43 -2.60 -18.94 -4.83
C ASN A 43 -1.52 -18.44 -5.80
N LEU A 44 -0.25 -18.75 -5.53
CA LEU A 44 0.85 -18.42 -6.43
C LEU A 44 0.69 -19.13 -7.78
N PRO A 45 1.02 -18.46 -8.90
CA PRO A 45 1.02 -19.09 -10.20
C PRO A 45 2.12 -20.14 -10.30
N GLU A 46 1.97 -21.04 -11.26
CA GLU A 46 3.00 -22.05 -11.56
C GLU A 46 4.36 -21.38 -11.83
N GLY A 47 5.42 -21.96 -11.24
CA GLY A 47 6.79 -21.44 -11.34
C GLY A 47 7.17 -20.39 -10.30
N ILE A 48 6.23 -19.91 -9.46
CA ILE A 48 6.53 -19.00 -8.35
C ILE A 48 6.41 -19.74 -7.01
N THR A 49 7.48 -19.75 -6.24
CA THR A 49 7.53 -20.37 -4.91
C THR A 49 7.39 -19.33 -3.81
N LYS A 50 7.05 -19.78 -2.60
CA LYS A 50 7.09 -18.96 -1.38
C LYS A 50 8.45 -18.28 -1.21
N ASP A 51 9.54 -19.03 -1.38
CA ASP A 51 10.90 -18.52 -1.22
C ASP A 51 11.19 -17.39 -2.22
N THR A 52 10.78 -17.54 -3.48
CA THR A 52 10.90 -16.48 -4.49
C THR A 52 10.14 -15.22 -4.07
N VAL A 53 8.92 -15.35 -3.54
CA VAL A 53 8.13 -14.21 -3.04
C VAL A 53 8.79 -13.54 -1.86
N GLU A 54 9.32 -14.32 -0.91
CA GLU A 54 10.02 -13.80 0.25
C GLU A 54 11.30 -13.05 -0.14
N ASP A 55 12.06 -13.56 -1.11
CA ASP A 55 13.28 -12.92 -1.58
C ASP A 55 12.98 -11.63 -2.35
N ILE A 56 11.93 -11.60 -3.16
CA ILE A 56 11.42 -10.37 -3.78
C ILE A 56 10.98 -9.37 -2.71
N SER A 57 10.27 -9.82 -1.67
CA SER A 57 9.83 -8.96 -0.56
C SER A 57 11.02 -8.34 0.19
N LYS A 58 12.05 -9.14 0.49
CA LYS A 58 13.30 -8.66 1.10
C LYS A 58 14.00 -7.64 0.19
N TYR A 59 14.08 -7.91 -1.11
CA TYR A 59 14.66 -6.97 -2.07
C TYR A 59 13.87 -5.66 -2.12
N ASN A 60 12.54 -5.72 -2.21
CA ASN A 60 11.66 -4.56 -2.23
C ASN A 60 11.84 -3.68 -0.99
N SER A 61 11.94 -4.29 0.19
CA SER A 61 12.24 -3.57 1.44
C SER A 61 13.59 -2.85 1.36
N LYS A 62 14.66 -3.54 0.91
CA LYS A 62 15.98 -2.93 0.71
C LYS A 62 15.95 -1.80 -0.32
N PHE A 63 15.23 -1.97 -1.41
CA PHE A 63 15.08 -0.98 -2.46
C PHE A 63 14.40 0.29 -1.94
N VAL A 64 13.30 0.16 -1.19
CA VAL A 64 12.61 1.29 -0.56
C VAL A 64 13.55 2.03 0.41
N THR A 65 14.33 1.31 1.22
CA THR A 65 15.32 1.93 2.11
C THR A 65 16.41 2.67 1.32
N ALA A 66 16.96 2.05 0.28
CA ALA A 66 17.97 2.68 -0.57
C ALA A 66 17.43 3.93 -1.30
N ALA A 67 16.18 3.88 -1.75
CA ALA A 67 15.48 5.00 -2.35
C ALA A 67 15.34 6.17 -1.36
N HIS A 68 15.02 5.90 -0.08
CA HIS A 68 15.00 6.95 0.94
C HIS A 68 16.36 7.59 1.14
N ILE A 69 17.43 6.78 1.22
CA ILE A 69 18.79 7.32 1.37
C ILE A 69 19.13 8.23 0.19
N ALA A 70 18.95 7.75 -1.04
CA ALA A 70 19.26 8.51 -2.25
C ALA A 70 18.44 9.81 -2.35
N VAL A 71 17.13 9.75 -2.09
CA VAL A 71 16.26 10.95 -2.12
C VAL A 71 16.62 11.90 -0.99
N GLY A 72 16.95 11.41 0.20
CA GLY A 72 17.37 12.22 1.34
C GLY A 72 18.66 12.97 1.09
N GLU A 73 19.66 12.31 0.49
CA GLU A 73 20.94 12.92 0.08
C GLU A 73 20.71 14.02 -0.95
N LEU A 74 19.98 13.72 -2.04
CA LEU A 74 19.66 14.70 -3.09
C LEU A 74 18.84 15.88 -2.54
N SER A 75 17.84 15.61 -1.68
CA SER A 75 17.03 16.66 -1.06
C SER A 75 17.88 17.57 -0.17
N SER A 76 18.81 17.00 0.58
CA SER A 76 19.75 17.75 1.42
C SER A 76 20.66 18.64 0.60
N GLU A 77 21.14 18.17 -0.56
CA GLU A 77 21.90 19.01 -1.48
C GLU A 77 21.09 20.18 -2.02
N ILE A 78 19.84 19.93 -2.45
CA ILE A 78 18.94 20.96 -2.96
C ILE A 78 18.70 22.02 -1.88
N MET A 79 18.29 21.60 -0.67
CA MET A 79 17.99 22.50 0.44
C MET A 79 19.24 23.21 0.99
N LYS A 80 20.44 22.67 0.79
CA LYS A 80 21.71 23.34 1.11
C LYS A 80 22.03 24.44 0.10
N LYS A 81 21.77 24.20 -1.18
CA LYS A 81 22.02 25.14 -2.29
C LYS A 81 20.98 26.27 -2.30
N ASP A 82 19.72 25.95 -2.05
CA ASP A 82 18.62 26.90 -2.00
C ASP A 82 17.91 26.84 -0.65
N LYS A 83 18.04 27.92 0.14
CA LYS A 83 17.43 28.00 1.46
C LYS A 83 15.95 28.36 1.47
N SER A 84 15.33 28.59 0.32
CA SER A 84 13.88 28.79 0.23
C SER A 84 13.11 27.48 0.04
N VAL A 85 13.80 26.38 -0.29
CA VAL A 85 13.18 25.08 -0.51
C VAL A 85 12.86 24.43 0.83
N GLU A 86 11.56 24.31 1.13
CA GLU A 86 11.04 23.66 2.33
C GLU A 86 10.61 22.21 2.09
N THR A 87 10.28 21.86 0.86
CA THR A 87 9.82 20.52 0.48
C THR A 87 10.43 20.08 -0.85
N VAL A 88 10.83 18.81 -0.91
CA VAL A 88 11.25 18.11 -2.13
C VAL A 88 10.34 16.90 -2.31
N GLU A 89 9.84 16.71 -3.53
CA GLU A 89 9.03 15.56 -3.90
C GLU A 89 9.77 14.73 -4.95
N ALA A 90 9.82 13.42 -4.75
CA ALA A 90 10.43 12.46 -5.66
C ALA A 90 9.41 11.37 -6.01
N GLU A 91 9.42 10.96 -7.27
CA GLU A 91 8.67 9.80 -7.74
C GLU A 91 9.62 8.80 -8.39
N ILE A 92 9.57 7.56 -7.93
CA ILE A 92 10.44 6.48 -8.38
C ILE A 92 9.58 5.31 -8.84
N GLY A 93 9.86 4.76 -10.01
CA GLY A 93 9.20 3.53 -10.47
C GLY A 93 9.42 2.38 -9.50
N TYR A 94 8.40 1.56 -9.29
CA TYR A 94 8.42 0.46 -8.33
C TYR A 94 8.04 -0.88 -8.99
N PHE A 95 7.89 -1.92 -8.17
CA PHE A 95 7.63 -3.32 -8.50
C PHE A 95 6.92 -3.59 -9.84
N GLY A 96 5.71 -3.03 -10.05
CA GLY A 96 5.00 -3.10 -11.33
C GLY A 96 5.32 -1.94 -12.28
N LYS A 97 5.12 -2.14 -13.59
CA LYS A 97 5.37 -1.12 -14.63
C LYS A 97 4.70 0.24 -14.37
N ASN A 98 3.56 0.25 -13.68
CA ASN A 98 2.82 1.46 -13.34
C ASN A 98 2.87 1.76 -11.84
N ASP A 99 3.59 0.97 -11.05
CA ASP A 99 3.69 1.19 -9.61
C ASP A 99 4.74 2.26 -9.34
N SER A 100 4.54 3.06 -8.30
CA SER A 100 5.49 4.10 -7.92
C SER A 100 5.66 4.23 -6.41
N LEU A 101 6.85 4.70 -6.02
CA LEU A 101 7.15 5.23 -4.70
C LEU A 101 7.17 6.74 -4.78
N SER A 102 6.24 7.40 -4.10
CA SER A 102 6.25 8.85 -3.91
C SER A 102 6.92 9.15 -2.57
N ILE A 103 8.03 9.85 -2.59
CA ILE A 103 8.80 10.24 -1.39
C ILE A 103 8.76 11.77 -1.27
N THR A 104 8.19 12.26 -0.17
CA THR A 104 8.18 13.68 0.17
C THR A 104 9.15 13.94 1.31
N VAL A 105 10.09 14.86 1.11
CA VAL A 105 11.07 15.28 2.11
C VAL A 105 10.77 16.72 2.52
N ASN A 106 10.47 16.91 3.80
CA ASN A 106 10.31 18.24 4.39
C ASN A 106 11.61 18.62 5.09
N ARG A 107 12.06 19.85 4.87
CA ARG A 107 13.25 20.38 5.51
C ARG A 107 13.13 20.32 7.03
N GLU A 108 11.99 20.77 7.56
CA GLU A 108 11.65 20.65 8.96
C GLU A 108 10.15 20.45 9.16
N LYS A 109 9.79 19.82 10.28
CA LYS A 109 8.41 19.69 10.72
C LYS A 109 8.34 19.71 12.24
N THR A 110 7.43 20.51 12.77
CA THR A 110 7.18 20.62 14.21
C THR A 110 6.16 19.56 14.63
N TYR A 111 6.46 18.86 15.72
CA TYR A 111 5.59 17.86 16.32
C TYR A 111 5.29 18.23 17.76
N GLN A 112 4.05 18.00 18.18
CA GLN A 112 3.68 18.14 19.58
C GLN A 112 4.20 16.95 20.39
N ASN A 113 4.89 17.23 21.50
CA ASN A 113 5.38 16.20 22.41
C ASN A 113 4.37 15.99 23.54
N TYR A 114 3.45 15.04 23.36
CA TYR A 114 2.43 14.69 24.36
C TYR A 114 2.98 14.02 25.62
N LEU A 115 4.27 13.68 25.65
CA LEU A 115 4.95 13.04 26.77
C LEU A 115 5.89 14.00 27.53
N ALA A 116 5.92 15.28 27.14
CA ALA A 116 6.73 16.29 27.82
C ALA A 116 6.32 16.41 29.29
N LYS A 117 7.29 16.24 30.21
CA LYS A 117 7.10 16.53 31.64
C LYS A 117 7.27 18.03 31.88
N ASP A 118 6.87 18.50 33.06
CA ASP A 118 7.09 19.90 33.45
C ASP A 118 8.57 20.27 33.33
N GLY A 119 8.86 21.25 32.46
CA GLY A 119 10.21 21.72 32.14
C GLY A 119 10.71 21.34 30.74
N ASP A 120 10.11 20.35 30.08
CA ASP A 120 10.51 19.92 28.73
C ASP A 120 9.81 20.72 27.62
N PRO A 121 10.45 20.87 26.43
CA PRO A 121 9.81 21.49 25.27
C PRO A 121 8.55 20.72 24.85
N LYS A 122 7.42 21.44 24.79
CA LYS A 122 6.12 20.92 24.32
C LYS A 122 6.09 20.67 22.81
N GLU A 123 7.06 21.21 22.08
CA GLU A 123 7.22 21.06 20.64
C GLU A 123 8.63 20.55 20.32
N VAL A 124 8.70 19.63 19.35
CA VAL A 124 9.96 19.08 18.83
C VAL A 124 10.02 19.35 17.35
N VAL A 125 11.03 20.12 16.93
CA VAL A 125 11.35 20.32 15.50
C VAL A 125 12.21 19.15 15.05
N LYS A 126 11.77 18.45 13.99
CA LYS A 126 12.58 17.43 13.32
C LYS A 126 12.98 17.96 11.95
N HIS A 127 14.22 17.70 11.56
CA HIS A 127 14.73 18.05 10.24
C HIS A 127 14.71 16.83 9.31
N LEU A 128 14.67 17.09 8.00
CA LEU A 128 14.68 16.07 6.94
C LEU A 128 13.60 15.00 7.15
N VAL A 129 12.37 15.45 7.34
CA VAL A 129 11.22 14.58 7.61
C VAL A 129 10.71 13.98 6.30
N MET A 130 10.95 12.68 6.14
CA MET A 130 10.59 11.92 4.95
C MET A 130 9.28 11.15 5.15
N ASN A 131 8.39 11.19 4.16
CA ASN A 131 7.21 10.33 4.08
C ASN A 131 7.21 9.61 2.73
N THR A 132 6.84 8.34 2.74
CA THR A 132 6.80 7.53 1.52
C THR A 132 5.44 6.87 1.35
N THR A 133 4.89 6.98 0.15
CA THR A 133 3.67 6.31 -0.28
C THR A 133 4.02 5.36 -1.41
N ALA A 134 3.72 4.08 -1.25
CA ALA A 134 3.78 3.11 -2.33
C ALA A 134 2.41 3.01 -3.00
N THR A 135 2.35 3.25 -4.31
CA THR A 135 1.13 3.18 -5.10
C THR A 135 1.21 1.96 -6.02
N ILE A 136 0.27 1.02 -5.86
CA ILE A 136 0.18 -0.19 -6.67
C ILE A 136 -1.02 -0.07 -7.61
N HIS A 137 -0.77 -0.13 -8.91
CA HIS A 137 -1.79 -0.03 -9.95
C HIS A 137 -2.15 -1.40 -10.50
N SER A 138 -3.44 -1.75 -10.43
CA SER A 138 -3.96 -2.88 -11.21
C SER A 138 -3.88 -2.56 -12.71
N ALA A 139 -3.21 -3.41 -13.48
CA ALA A 139 -3.00 -3.20 -14.91
C ALA A 139 -4.32 -3.10 -15.71
N LYS A 140 -4.30 -2.30 -16.79
CA LYS A 140 -5.43 -2.13 -17.72
C LYS A 140 -5.82 -3.48 -18.35
N GLY A 141 -7.09 -3.87 -18.19
CA GLY A 141 -7.67 -5.11 -18.74
C GLY A 141 -8.71 -5.76 -17.82
N SER A 142 -8.71 -5.38 -16.55
CA SER A 142 -9.60 -5.89 -15.51
C SER A 142 -9.95 -4.74 -14.57
N SER A 143 -10.79 -3.80 -15.01
CA SER A 143 -11.01 -2.59 -14.23
C SER A 143 -11.66 -2.94 -12.89
N LEU A 144 -10.88 -2.86 -11.81
CA LEU A 144 -11.37 -2.91 -10.44
C LEU A 144 -12.61 -2.00 -10.26
N LYS A 145 -12.68 -0.91 -11.02
CA LYS A 145 -13.85 -0.06 -11.17
C LYS A 145 -15.11 -0.82 -11.62
N SER A 146 -15.08 -1.59 -12.71
CA SER A 146 -16.28 -2.32 -13.17
C SER A 146 -16.69 -3.43 -12.21
N VAL A 147 -15.71 -4.11 -11.59
CA VAL A 147 -16.00 -5.10 -10.54
C VAL A 147 -16.69 -4.42 -9.35
N LYS A 148 -16.20 -3.27 -8.89
CA LYS A 148 -16.82 -2.48 -7.81
C LYS A 148 -18.23 -2.02 -8.16
N GLU A 149 -18.43 -1.50 -9.37
CA GLU A 149 -19.74 -1.06 -9.87
C GLU A 149 -20.73 -2.24 -9.90
N SER A 150 -20.35 -3.38 -10.49
CA SER A 150 -21.19 -4.58 -10.50
C SER A 150 -21.52 -5.10 -9.09
N MET A 151 -20.54 -5.14 -8.18
CA MET A 151 -20.77 -5.56 -6.79
C MET A 151 -21.73 -4.59 -6.08
N SER A 152 -21.59 -3.28 -6.31
CA SER A 152 -22.45 -2.26 -5.72
C SER A 152 -23.90 -2.39 -6.20
N GLU A 153 -24.13 -2.56 -7.50
CA GLU A 153 -25.46 -2.73 -8.09
C GLU A 153 -26.16 -3.98 -7.56
N GLU A 154 -25.47 -5.13 -7.56
CA GLU A 154 -26.02 -6.38 -7.06
C GLU A 154 -26.28 -6.33 -5.55
N PHE A 155 -25.37 -5.74 -4.79
CA PHE A 155 -25.55 -5.55 -3.35
C PHE A 155 -26.76 -4.66 -3.07
N GLN A 156 -26.94 -3.54 -3.80
CA GLN A 156 -28.11 -2.68 -3.66
C GLN A 156 -29.42 -3.46 -3.90
N GLY A 157 -29.45 -4.35 -4.89
CA GLY A 157 -30.59 -5.22 -5.16
C GLY A 157 -30.98 -6.13 -3.98
N MET A 158 -30.02 -6.52 -3.14
CA MET A 158 -30.28 -7.38 -1.97
C MET A 158 -30.99 -6.65 -0.82
N PHE A 159 -30.95 -5.31 -0.78
CA PHE A 159 -31.55 -4.50 0.28
C PHE A 159 -32.76 -3.68 -0.20
N LYS A 160 -33.08 -3.71 -1.49
CA LYS A 160 -34.36 -3.20 -1.99
C LYS A 160 -35.46 -4.18 -1.57
N LYS A 161 -36.27 -3.77 -0.58
CA LYS A 161 -37.51 -4.45 -0.19
C LYS A 161 -38.54 -4.38 -1.30
#